data_AF-A0A660WMC2-F1
#
_entry.id   AF-A0A660WMC2-F1
#
_cell.length_a   1.000
_cell.length_b   1.000
_cell.length_c   1.000
_cell.angle_alpha   90.00
_cell.angle_beta   90.00
_cell.angle_gamma   90.00
#
_symmetry.space_group_name_H-M   'P 1'
#
loop_
_entity.id
_entity.type
_entity.pdbx_description
1 polymer ?
#
loop_
_entity_poly.entity_id
_entity_poly.type
_entity_poly.pdbx_seq_one_letter_code
_entity_poly.pdbx_strand_id
1 'polypeptide(L)'
;IKILIEFMKEGNIKMMENIIYNKLGEVSEGIWKEIKEFRIYMEKKTGKKFFISGSGGAIFSVFKEKPEEILLAPGERKWKSFLVKSLN
;
A
#
# COMPACT_ATOMS: atom_id res chain seq x y z
N ILE A 1 5.54 15.58 -4.54
CA ILE A 1 4.42 15.84 -3.60
C ILE A 1 3.30 16.66 -4.26
N LYS A 2 3.54 17.84 -4.86
CA LYS A 2 2.47 18.65 -5.50
C LYS A 2 1.57 17.87 -6.48
N ILE A 3 2.16 17.15 -7.44
CA ILE A 3 1.44 16.32 -8.42
C ILE A 3 0.63 15.20 -7.75
N LEU A 4 1.16 14.57 -6.69
CA LEU A 4 0.44 13.55 -5.94
C LEU A 4 -0.80 14.12 -5.25
N ILE A 5 -0.68 15.33 -4.69
CA ILE A 5 -1.82 16.02 -4.06
C ILE A 5 -2.89 16.35 -5.09
N GLU A 6 -2.52 16.75 -6.32
CA GLU A 6 -3.47 17.01 -7.40
C GLU A 6 -4.25 15.74 -7.75
N PHE A 7 -3.57 14.62 -8.01
CA PHE A 7 -4.26 13.36 -8.30
C PHE A 7 -5.09 12.83 -7.13
N MET A 8 -4.68 13.10 -5.88
CA MET A 8 -5.49 12.79 -4.70
C MET A 8 -6.80 13.58 -4.68
N LYS A 9 -6.76 14.88 -4.99
CA LYS A 9 -7.97 15.73 -5.07
C LYS A 9 -8.91 15.28 -6.19
N GLU A 10 -8.35 14.82 -7.30
CA GLU A 10 -9.12 14.29 -8.44
C GLU A 10 -9.64 12.85 -8.22
N GLY A 11 -9.21 12.18 -7.15
CA GLY A 11 -9.50 10.76 -6.94
C GLY A 11 -8.86 9.83 -8.00
N ASN A 12 -7.81 10.29 -8.68
CA ASN A 12 -7.15 9.57 -9.77
C ASN A 12 -6.14 8.55 -9.24
N ILE A 13 -6.65 7.48 -8.61
CA ILE A 13 -5.84 6.45 -7.96
C ILE A 13 -4.82 5.82 -8.91
N LYS A 14 -5.19 5.58 -10.17
CA LYS A 14 -4.30 4.98 -11.16
C LYS A 14 -3.05 5.84 -11.38
N MET A 15 -3.22 7.16 -11.42
CA MET A 15 -2.08 8.08 -11.55
C MET A 15 -1.28 8.16 -10.26
N MET A 16 -1.94 8.18 -9.09
CA MET A 16 -1.25 8.11 -7.79
C MET A 16 -0.35 6.86 -7.71
N GLU A 17 -0.86 5.70 -8.11
CA GLU A 17 -0.13 4.43 -8.12
C GLU A 17 1.11 4.42 -9.02
N ASN A 18 1.15 5.27 -10.05
CA ASN A 18 2.25 5.34 -11.00
C ASN A 18 3.37 6.29 -10.55
N ILE A 19 3.08 7.20 -9.62
CA ILE A 19 4.04 8.21 -9.17
C ILE A 19 4.54 7.99 -7.74
N ILE A 20 3.83 7.19 -6.93
CA ILE A 20 4.29 6.81 -5.60
C ILE A 20 5.47 5.87 -5.77
N TYR A 21 6.62 6.29 -5.27
CA TYR A 21 7.84 5.52 -5.28
C TYR A 21 8.63 5.79 -4.01
N ASN A 22 9.24 4.74 -3.45
CA ASN A 22 10.03 4.82 -2.23
C ASN A 22 11.39 4.13 -2.42
N LYS A 23 12.44 4.93 -2.54
CA LYS A 23 13.82 4.45 -2.68
C LYS A 23 14.29 3.62 -1.47
N LEU A 24 13.84 3.95 -0.26
CA LEU A 24 14.15 3.15 0.94
C LEU A 24 13.38 1.82 0.96
N GLY A 25 12.26 1.76 0.23
CA GLY A 25 11.46 0.55 0.08
C GLY A 25 12.26 -0.58 -0.56
N GLU A 26 13.05 -0.29 -1.60
CA GLU A 26 13.90 -1.30 -2.26
C GLU A 26 14.94 -1.90 -1.31
N VAL A 27 15.58 -1.05 -0.51
CA VAL A 27 16.55 -1.49 0.50
C VAL A 27 15.87 -2.31 1.59
N SER A 28 14.72 -1.84 2.08
CA SER A 28 13.89 -2.52 3.08
C SER A 28 13.50 -3.93 2.62
N GLU A 29 13.12 -4.09 1.35
CA GLU A 29 12.74 -5.39 0.79
C GLU A 29 13.91 -6.35 0.60
N GLY A 30 15.12 -5.80 0.38
CA GLY A 30 16.35 -6.60 0.34
C GLY A 30 16.72 -7.16 1.71
N ILE A 31 16.52 -6.39 2.78
CA ILE A 31 16.83 -6.77 4.16
C ILE A 31 15.73 -7.68 4.73
N TRP A 32 14.46 -7.29 4.59
CA TRP A 32 13.32 -7.99 5.16
C TRP A 32 12.46 -8.61 4.07
N LYS A 33 12.81 -9.84 3.68
CA LYS A 33 12.10 -10.60 2.64
C LYS A 33 10.61 -10.78 2.94
N GLU A 34 10.23 -10.88 4.22
CA GLU A 34 8.84 -11.01 4.62
C GLU A 34 7.97 -9.83 4.16
N ILE A 35 8.50 -8.60 4.21
CA ILE A 35 7.79 -7.40 3.73
C ILE A 35 7.51 -7.53 2.22
N LYS A 36 8.52 -7.97 1.46
CA LYS A 36 8.40 -8.16 0.01
C LYS A 36 7.37 -9.25 -0.33
N GLU A 37 7.44 -10.39 0.35
CA GLU A 37 6.50 -11.49 0.16
C GLU A 37 5.07 -11.09 0.51
N PHE A 38 4.89 -10.39 1.63
CA PHE A 38 3.58 -9.92 2.05
C PHE A 38 3.02 -8.88 1.09
N ARG A 39 3.85 -7.95 0.59
CA ARG A 39 3.46 -7.00 -0.45
C ARG A 39 2.97 -7.73 -1.71
N ILE A 40 3.77 -8.64 -2.26
CA ILE A 40 3.43 -9.39 -3.48
C ILE A 40 2.15 -10.20 -3.28
N TYR A 41 1.98 -10.83 -2.11
CA TYR A 41 0.75 -11.55 -1.77
C TYR A 41 -0.47 -10.61 -1.80
N MET A 42 -0.38 -9.45 -1.17
CA MET A 42 -1.47 -8.47 -1.14
C MET A 42 -1.78 -7.90 -2.52
N GLU A 43 -0.77 -7.65 -3.35
CA GLU A 43 -0.94 -7.19 -4.73
C GLU A 43 -1.67 -8.25 -5.58
N LYS A 44 -1.29 -9.53 -5.46
CA LYS A 44 -1.97 -10.63 -6.15
C LYS A 44 -3.41 -10.82 -5.69
N LYS A 45 -3.65 -10.70 -4.38
CA LYS A 45 -4.97 -10.90 -3.79
C LYS A 45 -5.95 -9.80 -4.20
N THR A 46 -5.49 -8.55 -4.18
CA THR A 46 -6.38 -7.38 -4.35
C THR A 46 -6.37 -6.77 -5.75
N GLY A 47 -5.38 -7.13 -6.58
CA GLY A 47 -5.13 -6.47 -7.87
C GLY A 47 -4.67 -5.01 -7.76
N LYS A 48 -4.30 -4.54 -6.56
CA LYS A 48 -3.79 -3.18 -6.32
C LYS A 48 -2.29 -3.15 -6.11
N LYS A 49 -1.65 -2.02 -6.40
CA LYS A 49 -0.26 -1.80 -6.00
C LYS A 49 -0.17 -1.50 -4.51
N PHE A 50 0.84 -2.04 -3.85
CA PHE A 50 1.17 -1.72 -2.47
C PHE A 50 2.53 -1.05 -2.40
N PHE A 51 2.70 -0.16 -1.43
CA PHE A 51 3.89 0.68 -1.28
C PHE A 51 4.46 0.52 0.12
N ILE A 52 5.79 0.49 0.23
CA ILE A 52 6.46 0.50 1.53
C ILE A 52 6.37 1.90 2.14
N SER A 53 5.94 2.00 3.40
CA SER A 53 5.97 3.26 4.14
C SER A 53 7.34 3.50 4.76
N GLY A 54 7.92 4.69 4.56
CA GLY A 54 9.18 5.09 5.17
C GLY A 54 10.33 4.10 4.90
N SER A 55 11.00 3.65 5.95
CA SER A 55 12.09 2.66 5.85
C SER A 55 11.63 1.21 5.95
N GLY A 56 10.33 0.92 5.97
CA GLY A 56 9.80 -0.43 6.16
C GLY A 56 8.82 -0.56 7.33
N GLY A 57 8.46 -1.80 7.66
CA GLY A 57 7.57 -2.14 8.79
C GLY A 57 6.07 -1.95 8.52
N ALA A 58 5.69 -1.26 7.46
CA ALA A 58 4.32 -1.16 6.99
C ALA A 58 4.24 -1.05 5.47
N ILE A 59 3.18 -1.63 4.91
CA ILE A 59 2.78 -1.44 3.52
C ILE A 59 1.42 -0.75 3.47
N PHE A 60 1.19 0.05 2.44
CA PHE A 60 -0.09 0.73 2.25
C PHE A 60 -0.51 0.70 0.78
N SER A 61 -1.81 0.86 0.55
CA SER A 61 -2.40 1.04 -0.77
C SER A 61 -3.61 1.96 -0.65
N VAL A 62 -4.05 2.53 -1.76
CA VAL A 62 -5.17 3.47 -1.82
C VAL A 62 -6.32 2.84 -2.59
N PHE A 63 -7.49 2.83 -1.97
CA PHE A 63 -8.72 2.28 -2.55
C PHE A 63 -9.77 3.37 -2.70
N LYS A 64 -10.57 3.29 -3.77
CA LYS A 64 -11.73 4.15 -3.96
C LYS A 64 -12.89 3.71 -3.08
N GLU A 65 -13.05 2.40 -2.94
CA GLU A 65 -14.11 1.74 -2.18
C GLU A 65 -13.50 0.90 -1.06
N LYS A 66 -14.31 0.53 -0.07
CA LYS A 66 -13.83 -0.25 1.07
C LYS A 66 -13.38 -1.64 0.57
N PRO A 67 -12.11 -2.04 0.77
CA PRO A 67 -11.66 -3.34 0.36
C PRO A 67 -12.12 -4.41 1.36
N GLU A 68 -13.11 -5.21 0.98
CA GLU A 68 -13.67 -6.27 1.84
C GLU A 68 -12.65 -7.37 2.17
N GLU A 69 -11.80 -7.73 1.20
CA GLU A 69 -10.86 -8.86 1.30
C GLU A 69 -9.61 -8.59 2.15
N ILE A 70 -9.29 -7.32 2.42
CA ILE A 70 -8.08 -6.91 3.17
C ILE A 70 -8.26 -7.12 4.67
N LEU A 71 -9.50 -7.10 5.16
CA LEU A 71 -9.79 -7.34 6.57
C LEU A 71 -9.58 -8.81 6.97
N LEU A 72 -9.55 -9.73 6.00
CA LEU A 72 -9.42 -11.18 6.21
C LEU A 72 -7.98 -11.70 6.03
N ALA A 73 -7.11 -10.96 5.34
CA ALA A 73 -5.73 -11.35 5.05
C ALA A 73 -4.74 -11.43 6.24
N PRO A 74 -4.84 -10.63 7.32
CA PRO A 74 -3.78 -10.60 8.33
C PRO A 74 -3.80 -11.78 9.32
N GLY A 75 -4.89 -12.55 9.35
CA GLY A 75 -5.11 -13.62 10.33
C GLY A 75 -4.07 -14.76 10.28
N GLU A 76 -3.40 -14.96 9.15
CA GLU A 76 -2.45 -16.08 8.98
C GLU A 76 -0.98 -15.69 9.20
N ARG A 77 -0.62 -14.40 9.18
CA ARG A 77 0.80 -13.96 9.16
C ARG A 77 1.21 -13.00 10.29
N LYS A 78 0.39 -12.78 11.33
CA LYS A 78 0.66 -11.82 12.44
C LYS A 78 0.75 -10.34 12.01
N TRP A 79 0.25 -9.98 10.83
CA TRP A 79 0.22 -8.59 10.39
C TRP A 79 -0.98 -7.87 11.01
N LYS A 80 -0.83 -6.59 11.33
CA LYS A 80 -1.96 -5.73 11.75
C LYS A 80 -2.43 -4.93 10.54
N SER A 81 -3.74 -4.83 10.35
CA SER A 81 -4.33 -3.99 9.30
C SER A 81 -5.09 -2.82 9.89
N PHE A 82 -5.05 -1.69 9.18
CA PHE A 82 -5.77 -0.48 9.51
C PHE A 82 -6.46 0.01 8.25
N LEU A 83 -7.75 0.33 8.36
CA LEU A 83 -8.47 1.04 7.31
C LEU A 83 -8.60 2.50 7.72
N VAL A 84 -7.93 3.39 6.99
CA VAL A 84 -8.00 4.83 7.21
C VAL A 84 -8.92 5.44 6.16
N LYS A 85 -9.87 6.26 6.61
CA LYS A 85 -10.75 7.03 5.72
C LYS A 85 -10.41 8.51 5.87
N SER A 86 -10.39 9.22 4.75
CA SER A 86 -10.48 10.68 4.76
C SER A 86 -11.84 11.08 5.31
N LEU A 87 -11.89 12.07 6.20
CA LEU A 87 -13.12 12.66 6.73
C LEU A 87 -13.62 13.84 5.87
N ASN A 88 -12.89 14.19 4.81
CA ASN A 88 -13.24 15.23 3.85
C ASN A 88 -14.07 14.68 2.70
#